data_AF-A0A2K1KB77-F1
#
_entry.id   AF-A0A2K1KB77-F1
#
_cell.length_a   1.000
_cell.length_b   1.000
_cell.length_c   1.000
_cell.angle_alpha   90.00
_cell.angle_beta   90.00
_cell.angle_gamma   90.00
#
_symmetry.space_group_name_H-M   'P 1'
#
loop_
_entity.id
_entity.type
_entity.pdbx_description
1 polymer ?
#
loop_
_entity_poly.entity_id
_entity_poly.type
_entity_poly.pdbx_seq_one_letter_code
_entity_poly.pdbx_strand_id
1 'polypeptide(L)' 'MPQIDPVRAYTFGSHYFAEVDIVLAADMPLRQAHDIGESLQDKLESLPEIERAFVHLDYEVTHRPEHAYRDK' A
#
# COMPACT_ATOMS: atom_id res chain seq x y z
N MET A 1 6.76 -9.61 -13.64
CA MET A 1 5.33 -9.19 -13.61
C MET A 1 5.09 -8.66 -12.21
N PRO A 2 4.54 -7.44 -12.02
CA PRO A 2 4.31 -6.93 -10.67
C PRO A 2 3.26 -7.80 -9.96
N GLN A 3 3.56 -8.21 -8.73
CA GLN A 3 2.71 -9.01 -7.86
C GLN A 3 2.11 -8.08 -6.80
N ILE A 4 0.79 -8.13 -6.62
CA ILE A 4 0.09 -7.36 -5.56
C ILE A 4 -0.09 -8.29 -4.36
N ASP A 5 0.40 -7.85 -3.20
CA ASP A 5 0.28 -8.53 -1.91
C ASP A 5 -1.12 -8.31 -1.28
N PRO A 6 -1.49 -8.98 -0.16
CA PRO A 6 -2.87 -8.99 0.31
C PRO A 6 -3.39 -7.59 0.69
N VAL A 7 -4.35 -7.09 -0.09
CA VAL A 7 -5.06 -5.84 0.16
C VAL A 7 -5.99 -5.99 1.36
N ARG A 8 -5.90 -5.06 2.31
CA ARG A 8 -6.84 -4.95 3.45
C ARG A 8 -7.64 -3.66 3.35
N ALA A 9 -8.95 -3.78 3.59
CA ALA A 9 -9.85 -2.64 3.65
C ALA A 9 -10.68 -2.69 4.94
N TYR A 10 -10.79 -1.55 5.63
CA TYR A 10 -11.56 -1.40 6.86
C TYR A 10 -12.61 -0.28 6.71
N THR A 11 -13.73 -0.37 7.44
CA THR A 11 -14.82 0.62 7.40
C THR A 11 -14.90 1.38 8.73
N PHE A 12 -14.99 2.72 8.68
CA PHE A 12 -15.39 3.55 9.82
C PHE A 12 -16.30 4.68 9.32
N GLY A 13 -17.55 4.34 8.96
CA GLY A 13 -18.46 5.23 8.23
C GLY A 13 -18.93 4.61 6.92
N SER A 14 -19.38 5.42 5.95
CA SER A 14 -19.82 4.97 4.62
C SER A 14 -18.69 4.74 3.61
N HIS A 15 -17.44 5.05 3.97
CA HIS A 15 -16.27 4.95 3.12
C HIS A 15 -15.22 4.00 3.73
N TYR A 16 -14.27 3.58 2.90
CA TYR A 16 -13.23 2.63 3.21
C TYR A 16 -11.87 3.30 3.35
N PHE A 17 -11.04 2.76 4.23
CA PHE A 17 -9.59 2.96 4.17
C PHE A 17 -8.95 1.75 3.49
N ALA A 18 -8.04 2.01 2.56
CA ALA A 18 -7.28 0.97 1.86
C ALA A 18 -5.81 1.00 2.28
N GLU A 19 -5.26 -0.17 2.59
CA GLU A 19 -3.83 -0.38 2.80
C GLU A 19 -3.33 -1.34 1.72
N VAL A 20 -2.30 -0.92 0.99
CA VAL A 20 -1.76 -1.64 -0.16
C VAL A 20 -0.24 -1.70 -0.05
N ASP A 21 0.29 -2.92 -0.06
CA ASP A 21 1.72 -3.17 -0.11
C ASP A 21 2.08 -3.58 -1.54
N ILE A 22 3.10 -2.92 -2.13
CA ILE A 22 3.63 -3.28 -3.45
C ILE A 22 5.13 -3.53 -3.38
N VAL A 23 5.58 -4.54 -4.11
CA VAL A 23 7.01 -4.85 -4.23
C VAL A 23 7.59 -4.23 -5.50
N LEU A 24 8.63 -3.42 -5.33
CA LEU A 24 9.42 -2.81 -6.39
C LEU A 24 10.81 -3.44 -6.46
N ALA A 25 11.54 -3.14 -7.53
CA ALA A 25 12.92 -3.60 -7.64
C ALA A 25 13.80 -2.94 -6.56
N ALA A 26 14.65 -3.72 -5.89
CA ALA A 26 15.50 -3.24 -4.79
C ALA A 26 16.49 -2.14 -5.20
N ASP A 27 16.86 -2.09 -6.48
CA ASP A 27 17.76 -1.10 -7.06
C ASP A 27 17.02 0.08 -7.71
N MET A 28 15.69 0.14 -7.59
CA MET A 28 14.91 1.25 -8.12
C MET A 28 15.32 2.57 -7.45
N PRO A 29 15.59 3.64 -8.22
CA PRO A 29 15.87 4.94 -7.64
C PRO A 29 14.71 5.41 -6.75
N LEU A 30 15.02 5.93 -5.56
CA LEU A 30 14.01 6.35 -4.57
C LEU A 30 12.96 7.29 -5.18
N ARG A 31 13.38 8.21 -6.05
CA ARG A 31 12.47 9.12 -6.75
C ARG A 31 11.44 8.36 -7.59
N GLN A 32 11.87 7.35 -8.33
CA GLN A 32 10.96 6.56 -9.16
C GLN A 32 10.03 5.71 -8.31
N ALA A 33 10.53 5.12 -7.23
CA ALA A 33 9.70 4.39 -6.27
C ALA A 33 8.63 5.29 -5.65
N HIS A 34 9.03 6.49 -5.21
CA HIS A 34 8.12 7.52 -4.70
C HIS A 34 7.02 7.86 -5.70
N ASP A 35 7.40 8.20 -6.94
CA ASP A 35 6.44 8.61 -7.97
C ASP A 35 5.42 7.47 -8.27
N ILE A 36 5.84 6.21 -8.20
CA ILE A 36 4.94 5.05 -8.34
C ILE A 36 3.98 4.94 -7.15
N GLY A 37 4.50 5.05 -5.92
CA GLY A 37 3.69 4.96 -4.70
C GLY A 37 2.66 6.07 -4.59
N GLU A 38 3.09 7.31 -4.84
CA GLU A 38 2.23 8.50 -4.85
C GLU A 38 1.15 8.37 -5.93
N SER A 39 1.53 8.00 -7.16
CA SER A 39 0.55 7.82 -8.23
C SER A 39 -0.49 6.72 -7.94
N LEU A 40 -0.09 5.65 -7.23
CA LEU A 40 -1.03 4.60 -6.82
C LEU A 40 -1.96 5.10 -5.70
N GLN A 41 -1.43 5.82 -4.73
CA GLN A 41 -2.23 6.42 -3.66
C GLN A 41 -3.27 7.39 -4.23
N ASP A 42 -2.86 8.33 -5.07
CA ASP A 42 -3.76 9.31 -5.72
C ASP A 42 -4.88 8.61 -6.49
N LYS A 43 -4.54 7.52 -7.19
CA LYS A 43 -5.51 6.76 -7.95
C LYS A 43 -6.51 6.04 -7.04
N LEU A 44 -6.07 5.48 -5.91
CA LEU A 44 -6.96 4.84 -4.94
C LEU A 44 -7.87 5.86 -4.26
N GLU A 45 -7.33 7.01 -3.85
CA GLU A 45 -8.09 8.10 -3.21
C GLU A 45 -9.02 8.84 -4.19
N SER A 46 -8.85 8.65 -5.50
CA SER A 46 -9.81 9.14 -6.50
C SER A 46 -11.09 8.32 -6.59
N LEU A 47 -11.13 7.12 -6.00
CA LEU A 47 -12.32 6.27 -5.98
C LEU A 47 -13.32 6.82 -4.95
N PRO A 48 -14.61 6.95 -5.30
CA PRO A 48 -15.59 7.62 -4.44
C PRO A 48 -15.83 6.89 -3.13
N GLU A 49 -15.52 5.60 -3.04
CA GLU A 49 -15.67 4.80 -1.83
C GLU A 49 -14.44 4.84 -0.92
N ILE A 50 -13.29 5.34 -1.38
CA ILE A 50 -12.02 5.35 -0.64
C ILE A 50 -11.81 6.74 -0.03
N GLU A 51 -11.82 6.81 1.30
CA GLU A 51 -11.57 8.06 2.03
C GLU A 51 -10.06 8.32 2.20
N ARG A 52 -9.27 7.26 2.34
CA ARG A 52 -7.81 7.34 2.47
C ARG A 52 -7.14 6.07 1.97
N ALA A 53 -5.98 6.20 1.34
CA ALA A 53 -5.13 5.08 0.96
C ALA A 53 -3.74 5.21 1.61
N PHE A 54 -3.19 4.08 2.06
CA PHE A 54 -1.82 3.94 2.54
C PHE A 54 -1.09 2.96 1.62
N VAL A 55 -0.03 3.40 0.97
CA VAL A 55 0.77 2.58 0.05
C VAL A 55 2.16 2.36 0.65
N HIS A 56 2.48 1.12 1.03
CA HIS A 56 3.85 0.75 1.39
C HIS A 56 4.60 0.20 0.17
N LEU A 57 5.87 0.57 0.08
CA LEU A 57 6.77 0.12 -0.96
C LEU A 57 7.83 -0.78 -0.35
N ASP A 58 7.83 -2.03 -0.76
CA ASP A 58 8.80 -3.03 -0.33
C ASP A 58 9.70 -3.46 -1.49
N TYR A 59 10.83 -4.07 -1.16
CA TYR A 59 11.73 -4.67 -2.14
C TYR A 59 11.89 -6.19 -1.95
N GLU A 60 11.31 -6.74 -0.88
CA GLU A 60 11.30 -8.16 -0.58
C GLU A 60 9.86 -8.68 -0.46
N VAL A 61 9.56 -9.74 -1.22
CA VAL A 61 8.29 -10.49 -1.14
C VAL A 61 8.22 -11.41 0.08
N THR A 62 9.37 -11.72 0.70
CA THR A 62 9.46 -12.53 1.92
C THR A 62 9.27 -11.66 3.17
N HIS A 63 8.19 -10.89 3.23
CA HIS A 63 7.88 -10.09 4.41
C HIS A 63 7.39 -10.97 5.56
N ARG A 64 8.20 -11.07 6.63
CA ARG A 64 7.64 -11.24 7.98
C ARG A 64 7.03 -9.88 8.35
N PRO A 65 5.79 -9.81 8.86
CA PRO A 65 5.20 -8.53 9.26
C PRO A 65 6.08 -7.89 10.33
N GLU A 66 6.73 -6.76 10.00
CA GLU A 66 7.55 -6.00 10.96
C GLU A 66 6.67 -5.38 12.06
N HIS A 67 5.42 -5.09 11.70
CA HIS A 67 4.37 -4.67 12.62
C HIS A 67 3.52 -5.89 13.01
N ALA A 68 4.11 -6.81 13.78
CA ALA A 68 3.31 -7.78 14.53
C ALA A 68 2.32 -7.00 15.41
N TYR A 69 1.02 -7.24 15.19
CA TYR A 69 -0.06 -6.78 16.04
C TYR A 69 0.34 -6.97 17.51
N ARG A 70 0.55 -5.88 18.25
CA ARG A 70 0.66 -5.98 19.71
C ARG A 70 -0.77 -6.14 20.20
N ASP A 71 -1.18 -7.39 20.41
CA ASP A 71 -2.39 -7.71 21.14
C ASP A 71 -2.39 -6.90 22.45
N LYS A 72 -3.42 -6.08 22.63
CA LYS A 72 -3.76 -5.44 23.90
C LYS A 72 -4.75 -6.32 24.64
#